data_AF-A0A8K1GF30-F1
#
_entry.id   AF-A0A8K1GF30-F1
#
_cell.length_a   1.000
_cell.length_b   1.000
_cell.length_c   1.000
_cell.angle_alpha   90.00
_cell.angle_beta   90.00
_cell.angle_gamma   90.00
#
_symmetry.space_group_name_H-M   'P 1'
#
loop_
_entity.id
_entity.type
_entity.pdbx_description
1 polymer ?
#
loop_
_entity_poly.entity_id
_entity_poly.type
_entity_poly.pdbx_seq_one_letter_code
_entity_poly.pdbx_strand_id
1 'polypeptide(L)'
;MNLILSVPHGGSMEPKDIPDREAACWDAKTSSCIFSHDCPPGSIQSSKECKVSTNQDRYTIEVAQALAEEIKSITHGFFPHIIINHLQRFKMDANREKEEACFGIPQAEQAWEDYMGFLTTAKSQMSGGLILDIHGQAHPERWIELGYTLSKTSLNSGVFSALNSSISHLASQLVNVSSETLIAGNRSLGKYIEEQNKSYVCVPSPSNPSPNNGNYYSGGYITKTFGSRSSGTIDAIQLELPQWLSSGEAGWSWLGQVHCLLGKKLLDGQAQRVVMNGVKSSWHPVTSGVLQGLLMGPVLFNILIDDLDKEIKCTKSKFTDHSKLDGNVDLLESGKPLQRDLDRLDQWAKANSMKFNKARCQVLPLGRNNPSQHYRLGQSGWKAALWKRAWRCWSTVTESVPRKDVKVLECVQRRATELMKDQEEKSYEEQMEELELFSLEKRRLRGDFIDLYNCLKGGSRQGSQAWQQAAQGDSGVTVPESIQKASGYEGYGLEVNMAVLG
;
A
#
# COMPACT_ATOMS: atom_id res chain seq x y z
N MET A 1 6.14 -3.93 -7.26
CA MET A 1 4.87 -3.19 -7.41
C MET A 1 3.99 -4.00 -8.35
N ASN A 2 2.69 -4.10 -8.12
CA ASN A 2 1.78 -4.92 -8.94
C ASN A 2 0.67 -3.99 -9.40
N LEU A 3 0.78 -3.52 -10.64
CA LEU A 3 -0.10 -2.51 -11.20
C LEU A 3 -0.41 -2.83 -12.66
N ILE A 4 -1.70 -2.73 -13.00
CA ILE A 4 -2.20 -2.81 -14.36
C ILE A 4 -2.84 -1.47 -14.71
N LEU A 5 -2.49 -0.92 -15.87
CA LEU A 5 -3.16 0.21 -16.50
C LEU A 5 -4.02 -0.34 -17.64
N SER A 6 -5.34 -0.18 -17.56
CA SER A 6 -6.25 -0.57 -18.64
C SER A 6 -6.79 0.65 -19.36
N VAL A 7 -6.79 0.61 -20.71
CA VAL A 7 -7.26 1.69 -21.57
C VAL A 7 -8.22 1.11 -22.61
N PRO A 8 -9.50 0.94 -22.28
CA PRO A 8 -10.45 0.25 -23.14
C PRO A 8 -10.97 1.11 -24.30
N HIS A 9 -10.92 2.44 -24.20
CA HIS A 9 -11.63 3.35 -25.13
C HIS A 9 -10.73 4.39 -25.82
N GLY A 10 -9.41 4.29 -25.69
CA GLY A 10 -8.47 5.22 -26.30
C GLY A 10 -8.12 4.93 -27.77
N GLY A 11 -8.47 3.75 -28.27
CA GLY A 11 -8.14 3.28 -29.63
C GLY A 11 -8.79 4.08 -30.77
N SER A 12 -8.13 4.09 -31.93
CA SER A 12 -8.55 4.81 -33.13
C SER A 12 -8.74 3.93 -34.37
N MET A 13 -8.54 2.62 -34.27
CA MET A 13 -8.69 1.70 -35.40
C MET A 13 -10.16 1.46 -35.73
N GLU A 14 -10.46 1.52 -37.03
CA GLU A 14 -11.80 1.34 -37.60
C GLU A 14 -11.77 0.29 -38.71
N PRO A 15 -11.51 -0.99 -38.37
CA PRO A 15 -11.52 -2.07 -39.36
C PRO A 15 -12.89 -2.16 -40.05
N LYS A 16 -12.88 -2.38 -41.37
CA LYS A 16 -14.10 -2.39 -42.20
C LYS A 16 -14.96 -3.64 -41.99
N ASP A 17 -14.34 -4.72 -41.55
CA ASP A 17 -14.93 -6.02 -41.28
C ASP A 17 -15.60 -6.11 -39.89
N ILE A 18 -15.45 -5.08 -39.05
CA ILE A 18 -16.23 -4.91 -37.82
C ILE A 18 -17.25 -3.78 -38.06
N PRO A 19 -18.56 -4.07 -38.11
CA PRO A 19 -19.60 -3.05 -38.22
C PRO A 19 -19.69 -2.13 -36.98
N ASP A 20 -20.30 -0.96 -37.13
CA ASP A 20 -20.43 0.03 -36.05
C ASP A 20 -21.65 -0.28 -35.15
N ARG A 21 -21.44 -0.30 -33.83
CA ARG A 21 -22.49 -0.46 -32.81
C ARG A 21 -23.25 0.85 -32.61
N GLU A 22 -24.07 1.24 -33.58
CA GLU A 22 -24.81 2.51 -33.53
C GLU A 22 -26.01 2.49 -32.56
N ALA A 23 -26.77 1.39 -32.56
CA ALA A 23 -27.92 1.17 -31.69
C ALA A 23 -28.24 -0.32 -31.56
N ALA A 24 -28.67 -0.76 -30.38
CA ALA A 24 -29.16 -2.13 -30.19
C ALA A 24 -30.66 -2.25 -30.52
N CYS A 25 -31.13 -3.50 -30.61
CA CYS A 25 -32.49 -3.84 -30.95
C CYS A 25 -33.38 -3.84 -29.70
N TRP A 26 -34.43 -3.03 -29.71
CA TRP A 26 -35.44 -2.97 -28.66
C TRP A 26 -36.58 -3.95 -28.94
N ASP A 27 -36.83 -4.85 -28.00
CA ASP A 27 -38.04 -5.69 -27.98
C ASP A 27 -39.07 -5.09 -27.03
N ALA A 28 -40.14 -4.55 -27.60
CA ALA A 28 -41.23 -3.92 -26.85
C ALA A 28 -42.08 -4.92 -26.04
N LYS A 29 -42.06 -6.22 -26.38
CA LYS A 29 -42.83 -7.24 -25.65
C LYS A 29 -42.15 -7.59 -24.33
N THR A 30 -40.83 -7.72 -24.34
CA THR A 30 -40.03 -8.06 -23.15
C THR A 30 -39.51 -6.83 -22.43
N SER A 31 -39.62 -5.65 -23.03
CA SER A 31 -38.99 -4.42 -22.55
C SER A 31 -37.48 -4.56 -22.36
N SER A 32 -36.80 -5.21 -23.32
CA SER A 32 -35.37 -5.50 -23.22
C SER A 32 -34.60 -5.15 -24.49
N CYS A 33 -33.30 -4.89 -24.32
CA CYS A 33 -32.37 -4.69 -25.41
C CYS A 33 -31.69 -5.99 -25.83
N ILE A 34 -31.60 -6.20 -27.14
CA ILE A 34 -30.89 -7.29 -27.79
C ILE A 34 -29.71 -6.64 -28.55
N PHE A 35 -28.49 -6.98 -28.13
CA PHE A 35 -27.27 -6.42 -28.70
C PHE A 35 -26.90 -7.18 -29.98
N SER A 36 -27.48 -6.74 -31.10
CA SER A 36 -27.29 -7.33 -32.43
C SER A 36 -27.39 -6.23 -33.49
N HIS A 37 -26.69 -6.40 -34.61
CA HIS A 37 -26.90 -5.56 -35.79
C HIS A 37 -28.20 -5.93 -36.52
N ASP A 38 -28.51 -7.23 -36.60
CA ASP A 38 -29.71 -7.76 -37.22
C ASP A 38 -30.79 -7.97 -36.17
N CYS A 39 -31.80 -7.09 -36.16
CA CYS A 39 -32.88 -7.18 -35.19
C CYS A 39 -33.76 -8.41 -35.43
N PRO A 40 -33.96 -9.26 -34.40
CA PRO A 40 -34.92 -10.35 -34.49
C PRO A 40 -36.33 -9.87 -34.83
N PRO A 41 -37.15 -10.70 -35.49
CA PRO A 41 -38.53 -10.36 -35.81
C PRO A 41 -39.32 -9.86 -34.60
N GLY A 42 -39.91 -8.66 -34.71
CA GLY A 42 -40.66 -8.03 -33.63
C GLY A 42 -39.84 -7.08 -32.74
N SER A 43 -38.54 -6.96 -32.98
CA SER A 43 -37.68 -5.93 -32.37
C SER A 43 -37.24 -4.89 -33.42
N ILE A 44 -36.86 -3.70 -32.97
CA ILE A 44 -36.42 -2.59 -33.84
C ILE A 44 -35.16 -1.93 -33.29
N GLN A 45 -34.24 -1.49 -34.16
CA GLN A 45 -33.11 -0.68 -33.68
C GLN A 45 -33.64 0.62 -33.07
N SER A 46 -33.20 0.92 -31.85
CA SER A 46 -33.64 2.11 -31.14
C SER A 46 -32.52 2.69 -30.29
N SER A 47 -31.95 3.80 -30.75
CA SER A 47 -30.97 4.58 -29.97
C SER A 47 -31.59 5.29 -28.76
N LYS A 48 -32.93 5.36 -28.72
CA LYS A 48 -33.69 5.93 -27.60
C LYS A 48 -33.82 4.94 -26.45
N GLU A 49 -34.27 3.72 -26.74
CA GLU A 49 -34.52 2.70 -25.72
C GLU A 49 -33.25 1.89 -25.41
N CYS A 50 -32.44 1.59 -26.42
CA CYS A 50 -31.22 0.79 -26.33
C CYS A 50 -29.99 1.61 -26.72
N LYS A 51 -29.75 2.67 -25.93
CA LYS A 51 -28.62 3.57 -26.13
C LYS A 51 -27.30 2.85 -25.82
N VAL A 52 -26.37 2.92 -26.78
CA VAL A 52 -24.98 2.48 -26.60
C VAL A 52 -24.02 3.66 -26.66
N SER A 53 -22.90 3.52 -25.96
CA SER A 53 -21.82 4.51 -26.00
C SER A 53 -20.87 4.19 -27.15
N THR A 54 -20.62 5.20 -27.98
CA THR A 54 -19.81 5.12 -29.20
C THR A 54 -18.58 6.02 -29.18
N ASN A 55 -18.54 6.99 -28.26
CA ASN A 55 -17.48 8.00 -28.21
C ASN A 55 -16.14 7.41 -27.75
N GLN A 56 -15.08 7.88 -28.39
CA GLN A 56 -13.69 7.61 -28.01
C GLN A 56 -13.29 8.46 -26.79
N ASP A 57 -12.48 7.85 -25.93
CA ASP A 57 -11.85 8.53 -24.80
C ASP A 57 -10.49 9.07 -25.25
N ARG A 58 -10.51 10.29 -25.80
CA ARG A 58 -9.30 10.89 -26.38
C ARG A 58 -8.17 11.01 -25.35
N TYR A 59 -6.94 10.81 -25.80
CA TYR A 59 -5.70 10.99 -25.05
C TYR A 59 -5.45 10.01 -23.89
N THR A 60 -6.33 9.03 -23.67
CA THR A 60 -6.20 8.07 -22.57
C THR A 60 -5.04 7.09 -22.76
N ILE A 61 -4.68 6.75 -24.00
CA ILE A 61 -3.49 5.93 -24.31
C ILE A 61 -2.22 6.69 -23.88
N GLU A 62 -2.12 7.95 -24.27
CA GLU A 62 -0.99 8.81 -23.98
C GLU A 62 -0.86 9.06 -22.47
N VAL A 63 -1.99 9.24 -21.78
CA VAL A 63 -2.02 9.34 -20.31
C VAL A 63 -1.49 8.06 -19.67
N ALA A 64 -1.93 6.88 -20.11
CA ALA A 64 -1.48 5.61 -19.56
C ALA A 64 0.02 5.36 -19.81
N GLN A 65 0.50 5.69 -21.01
CA GLN A 65 1.93 5.59 -21.37
C GLN A 65 2.78 6.54 -20.53
N ALA A 66 2.36 7.80 -20.39
CA ALA A 66 3.06 8.78 -19.56
C ALA A 66 3.05 8.38 -18.08
N LEU A 67 1.93 7.86 -17.56
CA LEU A 67 1.84 7.30 -16.21
C LEU A 67 2.80 6.13 -16.02
N ALA A 68 2.90 5.21 -16.99
CA ALA A 68 3.81 4.08 -16.90
C ALA A 68 5.30 4.49 -16.91
N GLU A 69 5.67 5.44 -17.76
CA GLU A 69 7.05 5.97 -17.79
C GLU A 69 7.39 6.74 -16.50
N GLU A 70 6.45 7.51 -15.95
CA GLU A 70 6.66 8.18 -14.66
C GLU A 70 6.81 7.16 -13.53
N ILE A 71 5.95 6.14 -13.49
CA ILE A 71 6.08 5.03 -12.52
C ILE A 71 7.45 4.37 -12.65
N LYS A 72 7.88 4.05 -13.86
CA LYS A 72 9.20 3.47 -14.13
C LYS A 72 10.33 4.37 -13.63
N SER A 73 10.22 5.67 -13.84
CA SER A 73 11.18 6.67 -13.38
C SER A 73 11.27 6.68 -11.84
N ILE A 74 10.14 6.87 -11.15
CA ILE A 74 10.10 7.02 -9.68
C ILE A 74 10.37 5.72 -8.93
N THR A 75 10.16 4.57 -9.58
CA THR A 75 10.43 3.24 -9.00
C THR A 75 11.79 2.67 -9.43
N HIS A 76 12.60 3.44 -10.16
CA HIS A 76 13.90 3.02 -10.66
C HIS A 76 13.87 1.73 -11.50
N GLY A 77 12.81 1.56 -12.31
CA GLY A 77 12.74 0.52 -13.34
C GLY A 77 11.53 -0.40 -13.28
N PHE A 78 10.60 -0.26 -12.32
CA PHE A 78 9.36 -1.03 -12.36
C PHE A 78 8.42 -0.49 -13.45
N PHE A 79 8.02 -1.36 -14.38
CA PHE A 79 7.09 -1.01 -15.44
C PHE A 79 5.74 -1.68 -15.20
N PRO A 80 4.62 -0.94 -15.11
CA PRO A 80 3.32 -1.56 -14.95
C PRO A 80 2.91 -2.31 -16.22
N HIS A 81 2.03 -3.30 -16.09
CA HIS A 81 1.37 -3.86 -17.26
C HIS A 81 0.44 -2.80 -17.85
N ILE A 82 0.48 -2.60 -19.17
CA ILE A 82 -0.40 -1.67 -19.88
C ILE A 82 -1.17 -2.48 -20.92
N ILE A 83 -2.50 -2.49 -20.81
CA ILE A 83 -3.38 -3.16 -21.78
C ILE A 83 -4.22 -2.10 -22.47
N ILE A 84 -4.02 -1.94 -23.78
CA ILE A 84 -4.65 -0.92 -24.60
C ILE A 84 -5.52 -1.60 -25.65
N ASN A 85 -6.79 -1.20 -25.71
CA ASN A 85 -7.63 -1.50 -26.85
C ASN A 85 -7.36 -0.45 -27.95
N HIS A 86 -6.91 -0.90 -29.11
CA HIS A 86 -6.68 -0.03 -30.26
C HIS A 86 -7.92 0.19 -31.14
N LEU A 87 -9.01 -0.57 -30.94
CA LEU A 87 -10.27 -0.35 -31.65
C LEU A 87 -11.01 0.88 -31.14
N GLN A 88 -11.69 1.58 -32.03
CA GLN A 88 -12.69 2.58 -31.65
C GLN A 88 -13.81 1.94 -30.83
N ARG A 89 -14.35 2.68 -29.85
CA ARG A 89 -15.41 2.19 -28.94
C ARG A 89 -16.67 1.74 -29.69
N PHE A 90 -17.03 2.43 -30.78
CA PHE A 90 -18.17 2.04 -31.59
C PHE A 90 -17.94 0.75 -32.39
N LYS A 91 -16.70 0.31 -32.60
CA LYS A 91 -16.41 -1.02 -33.15
C LYS A 91 -16.56 -2.10 -32.08
N MET A 92 -16.02 -1.83 -30.89
CA MET A 92 -16.09 -2.73 -29.75
C MET A 92 -15.93 -1.95 -28.44
N ASP A 93 -16.86 -2.11 -27.50
CA ASP A 93 -16.74 -1.50 -26.17
C ASP A 93 -16.12 -2.50 -25.18
N ALA A 94 -14.80 -2.42 -25.00
CA ALA A 94 -14.05 -3.29 -24.08
C ALA A 94 -14.41 -3.09 -22.60
N ASN A 95 -15.26 -2.12 -22.23
CA ASN A 95 -15.74 -1.90 -20.86
C ASN A 95 -17.24 -2.27 -20.71
N ARG A 96 -17.68 -3.27 -21.49
CA ARG A 96 -18.99 -3.93 -21.44
C ARG A 96 -18.86 -5.46 -21.44
N GLU A 97 -19.93 -6.13 -21.02
CA GLU A 97 -20.12 -7.56 -21.21
C GLU A 97 -20.10 -7.92 -22.69
N LYS A 98 -19.68 -9.15 -23.00
CA LYS A 98 -19.32 -9.59 -24.36
C LYS A 98 -20.44 -9.31 -25.38
N GLU A 99 -21.68 -9.58 -25.00
CA GLU A 99 -22.86 -9.41 -25.85
C GLU A 99 -23.05 -7.93 -26.25
N GLU A 100 -23.04 -7.01 -25.30
CA GLU A 100 -23.14 -5.56 -25.56
C GLU A 100 -21.89 -5.01 -26.24
N ALA A 101 -20.72 -5.55 -25.90
CA ALA A 101 -19.44 -5.10 -26.42
C ALA A 101 -19.26 -5.38 -27.92
N CYS A 102 -19.82 -6.50 -28.41
CA CYS A 102 -19.47 -7.06 -29.71
C CYS A 102 -20.65 -7.22 -30.68
N PHE A 103 -21.90 -7.14 -30.20
CA PHE A 103 -23.12 -7.33 -31.00
C PHE A 103 -23.13 -8.65 -31.81
N GLY A 104 -22.49 -9.69 -31.27
CA GLY A 104 -22.38 -11.01 -31.90
C GLY A 104 -21.44 -11.06 -33.12
N ILE A 105 -20.65 -10.02 -33.38
CA ILE A 105 -19.70 -9.99 -34.51
C ILE A 105 -18.43 -10.79 -34.14
N PRO A 106 -18.10 -11.89 -34.84
CA PRO A 106 -17.00 -12.78 -34.45
C PRO A 106 -15.65 -12.08 -34.30
N GLN A 107 -15.33 -11.14 -35.19
CA GLN A 107 -14.08 -10.38 -35.16
C GLN A 107 -14.02 -9.44 -33.94
N ALA A 108 -15.14 -8.82 -33.57
CA ALA A 108 -15.22 -7.99 -32.36
C ALA A 108 -15.15 -8.86 -31.11
N GLU A 109 -15.80 -10.03 -31.11
CA GLU A 109 -15.72 -11.00 -30.01
C GLU A 109 -14.28 -11.47 -29.77
N GLN A 110 -13.54 -11.80 -30.84
CA GLN A 110 -12.13 -12.19 -30.71
C GLN A 110 -11.30 -11.04 -30.11
N ALA A 111 -11.48 -9.81 -30.59
CA ALA A 111 -10.76 -8.65 -30.04
C ALA A 111 -11.09 -8.40 -28.56
N TRP A 112 -12.36 -8.63 -28.17
CA TRP A 112 -12.80 -8.52 -26.78
C TRP A 112 -12.17 -9.60 -25.91
N GLU A 113 -12.17 -10.86 -26.40
CA GLU A 113 -11.55 -11.99 -25.73
C GLU A 113 -10.04 -11.79 -25.55
N ASP A 114 -9.35 -11.26 -26.57
CA ASP A 114 -7.93 -10.94 -26.48
C ASP A 114 -7.67 -9.87 -25.41
N TYR A 115 -8.43 -8.77 -25.42
CA TYR A 115 -8.31 -7.69 -24.43
C TYR A 115 -8.55 -8.19 -23.00
N MET A 116 -9.63 -8.96 -22.78
CA MET A 116 -9.95 -9.56 -21.48
C MET A 116 -8.94 -10.64 -21.08
N GLY A 117 -8.41 -11.38 -22.05
CA GLY A 117 -7.37 -12.38 -21.87
C GLY A 117 -6.05 -11.78 -21.41
N PHE A 118 -5.63 -10.64 -21.97
CA PHE A 118 -4.45 -9.91 -21.51
C PHE A 118 -4.62 -9.38 -20.08
N LEU A 119 -5.80 -8.82 -19.76
CA LEU A 119 -6.12 -8.39 -18.39
C LEU A 119 -6.06 -9.57 -17.40
N THR A 120 -6.67 -10.70 -17.76
CA THR A 120 -6.68 -11.91 -16.94
C THR A 120 -5.27 -12.47 -16.75
N THR A 121 -4.47 -12.48 -17.82
CA THR A 121 -3.08 -12.96 -17.79
C THR A 121 -2.22 -12.07 -16.87
N ALA A 122 -2.28 -10.74 -17.03
CA ALA A 122 -1.56 -9.81 -16.17
C ALA A 122 -2.01 -9.95 -14.71
N LYS A 123 -3.32 -10.03 -14.46
CA LYS A 123 -3.89 -10.24 -13.12
C LYS A 123 -3.37 -11.52 -12.46
N SER A 124 -3.24 -12.61 -13.22
CA SER A 124 -2.75 -13.91 -12.71
C SER A 124 -1.29 -13.90 -12.25
N GLN A 125 -0.50 -12.93 -12.72
CA GLN A 125 0.92 -12.77 -12.33
C GLN A 125 1.08 -11.97 -11.04
N MET A 126 -0.01 -11.43 -10.48
CA MET A 126 0.00 -10.60 -9.28
C MET A 126 -0.54 -11.38 -8.07
N SER A 127 0.21 -11.40 -6.96
CA SER A 127 -0.26 -11.96 -5.67
C SER A 127 -1.26 -11.05 -4.93
N GLY A 128 -1.32 -9.80 -5.37
CA GLY A 128 -2.20 -8.71 -4.92
C GLY A 128 -1.75 -7.43 -5.60
N GLY A 129 -2.62 -6.42 -5.71
CA GLY A 129 -2.25 -5.18 -6.40
C GLY A 129 -3.44 -4.34 -6.85
N LEU A 130 -3.20 -3.48 -7.83
CA LEU A 130 -4.16 -2.47 -8.28
C LEU A 130 -4.35 -2.49 -9.80
N ILE A 131 -5.58 -2.31 -10.24
CA ILE A 131 -5.93 -1.99 -11.62
C ILE A 131 -6.42 -0.54 -11.67
N LEU A 132 -5.80 0.26 -12.52
CA LEU A 132 -6.27 1.60 -12.86
C LEU A 132 -6.90 1.55 -14.24
N ASP A 133 -8.23 1.66 -14.28
CA ASP A 133 -9.02 1.66 -15.50
C ASP A 133 -9.22 3.10 -15.97
N ILE A 134 -8.50 3.50 -17.02
CA ILE A 134 -8.34 4.90 -17.44
C ILE A 134 -9.36 5.23 -18.54
N HIS A 135 -10.21 6.21 -18.25
CA HIS A 135 -11.28 6.71 -19.10
C HIS A 135 -11.22 8.23 -19.23
N GLY A 136 -11.92 8.73 -20.24
CA GLY A 136 -12.14 10.16 -20.48
C GLY A 136 -13.62 10.50 -20.38
N GLN A 137 -13.94 11.65 -19.80
CA GLN A 137 -15.30 12.13 -19.67
C GLN A 137 -15.49 13.58 -20.15
N ALA A 138 -16.73 13.90 -20.53
CA ALA A 138 -17.16 15.22 -21.01
C ALA A 138 -18.35 15.82 -20.20
N HIS A 139 -18.53 15.37 -18.97
CA HIS A 139 -19.47 15.91 -18.00
C HIS A 139 -19.18 17.39 -17.70
N PRO A 140 -20.23 18.22 -17.56
CA PRO A 140 -20.10 19.66 -17.36
C PRO A 140 -19.40 20.05 -16.05
N GLU A 141 -19.41 19.16 -15.06
CA GLU A 141 -18.78 19.38 -13.76
C GLU A 141 -17.25 19.41 -13.84
N ARG A 142 -16.67 18.77 -14.87
CA ARG A 142 -15.23 18.77 -15.16
C ARG A 142 -14.34 18.23 -14.01
N TRP A 143 -14.91 17.38 -13.16
CA TRP A 143 -14.20 16.70 -12.09
C TRP A 143 -13.32 15.56 -12.62
N ILE A 144 -12.28 15.20 -11.88
CA ILE A 144 -11.64 13.89 -11.99
C ILE A 144 -12.49 12.93 -11.16
N GLU A 145 -13.10 11.93 -11.79
CA GLU A 145 -14.00 11.01 -11.09
C GLU A 145 -13.28 9.69 -10.78
N LEU A 146 -13.39 9.26 -9.52
CA LEU A 146 -12.80 8.02 -9.03
C LEU A 146 -13.92 7.02 -8.78
N GLY A 147 -14.06 6.05 -9.69
CA GLY A 147 -15.07 5.00 -9.65
C GLY A 147 -14.62 3.81 -8.81
N TYR A 148 -15.20 3.64 -7.62
CA TYR A 148 -14.94 2.52 -6.70
C TYR A 148 -16.04 1.44 -6.74
N THR A 149 -16.91 1.45 -7.74
CA THR A 149 -18.20 0.72 -7.81
C THR A 149 -19.21 1.08 -6.72
N LEU A 150 -19.02 2.23 -6.07
CA LEU A 150 -19.99 2.84 -5.15
C LEU A 150 -20.95 3.74 -5.94
N SER A 151 -22.26 3.59 -5.71
CA SER A 151 -23.25 4.37 -6.46
C SER A 151 -23.26 5.84 -6.06
N LYS A 152 -23.64 6.73 -6.99
CA LYS A 152 -23.92 8.15 -6.71
C LYS A 152 -24.88 8.31 -5.53
N THR A 153 -25.94 7.50 -5.47
CA THR A 153 -26.92 7.50 -4.38
C THR A 153 -26.27 7.19 -3.03
N SER A 154 -25.41 6.17 -2.98
CA SER A 154 -24.70 5.77 -1.75
C SER A 154 -23.69 6.82 -1.29
N LEU A 155 -22.96 7.43 -2.23
CA LEU A 155 -22.02 8.52 -1.91
C LEU A 155 -22.76 9.75 -1.40
N ASN A 156 -23.87 10.12 -2.03
CA ASN A 156 -24.69 11.28 -1.63
C ASN A 156 -25.36 11.09 -0.27
N SER A 157 -25.80 9.87 0.05
CA SER A 157 -26.40 9.59 1.36
C SER A 157 -25.37 9.46 2.48
N GLY A 158 -24.08 9.29 2.15
CA GLY A 158 -23.04 8.93 3.10
C GLY A 158 -23.14 7.50 3.64
N VAL A 159 -24.07 6.68 3.11
CA VAL A 159 -24.29 5.30 3.54
C VAL A 159 -23.67 4.36 2.52
N PHE A 160 -22.41 4.00 2.75
CA PHE A 160 -21.66 3.04 1.94
C PHE A 160 -20.60 2.30 2.76
N SER A 161 -20.08 1.22 2.20
CA SER A 161 -18.95 0.48 2.78
C SER A 161 -17.88 0.26 1.73
N ALA A 162 -16.63 0.58 2.05
CA ALA A 162 -15.49 0.28 1.19
C ALA A 162 -15.29 -1.24 1.03
N LEU A 163 -15.75 -2.06 1.98
CA LEU A 163 -15.76 -3.52 1.87
C LEU A 163 -16.70 -4.04 0.76
N ASN A 164 -17.67 -3.23 0.32
CA ASN A 164 -18.59 -3.55 -0.77
C ASN A 164 -18.20 -2.89 -2.10
N SER A 165 -16.99 -2.30 -2.17
CA SER A 165 -16.46 -1.56 -3.30
C SER A 165 -15.46 -2.42 -4.10
N SER A 166 -14.97 -1.91 -5.24
CA SER A 166 -13.93 -2.56 -6.05
C SER A 166 -12.54 -2.53 -5.40
N ILE A 167 -12.42 -1.86 -4.24
CA ILE A 167 -11.22 -1.81 -3.40
C ILE A 167 -11.43 -2.52 -2.05
N SER A 168 -12.33 -3.50 -2.01
CA SER A 168 -12.69 -4.24 -0.80
C SER A 168 -11.52 -4.95 -0.14
N HIS A 169 -10.51 -5.40 -0.91
CA HIS A 169 -9.36 -6.08 -0.35
C HIS A 169 -8.51 -5.07 0.42
N LEU A 170 -8.17 -3.93 -0.17
CA LEU A 170 -7.52 -2.82 0.53
C LEU A 170 -8.28 -2.41 1.80
N ALA A 171 -9.61 -2.26 1.70
CA ALA A 171 -10.44 -1.91 2.86
C ALA A 171 -10.35 -2.95 3.99
N SER A 172 -10.29 -4.24 3.65
CA SER A 172 -10.17 -5.33 4.63
C SER A 172 -8.83 -5.34 5.37
N GLN A 173 -7.76 -4.83 4.76
CA GLN A 173 -6.43 -4.75 5.37
C GLN A 173 -6.30 -3.58 6.35
N LEU A 174 -7.18 -2.58 6.26
CA LEU A 174 -7.09 -1.34 7.03
C LEU A 174 -8.01 -1.39 8.26
N VAL A 175 -7.60 -2.17 9.27
CA VAL A 175 -8.28 -2.24 10.57
C VAL A 175 -8.21 -0.85 11.23
N ASN A 176 -9.36 -0.22 11.47
CA ASN A 176 -9.54 1.14 12.02
C ASN A 176 -9.54 2.32 11.03
N VAL A 177 -9.67 2.09 9.72
CA VAL A 177 -9.97 3.16 8.76
C VAL A 177 -11.44 3.07 8.35
N SER A 178 -12.20 4.16 8.53
CA SER A 178 -13.59 4.21 8.10
C SER A 178 -13.70 4.28 6.57
N SER A 179 -14.80 3.78 6.01
CA SER A 179 -15.05 3.82 4.57
C SER A 179 -15.00 5.25 4.01
N GLU A 180 -15.56 6.21 4.75
CA GLU A 180 -15.57 7.63 4.39
C GLU A 180 -14.15 8.19 4.37
N THR A 181 -13.33 7.80 5.35
CA THR A 181 -11.93 8.24 5.44
C THR A 181 -11.09 7.68 4.30
N LEU A 182 -11.31 6.41 3.92
CA LEU A 182 -10.59 5.76 2.83
C LEU A 182 -10.96 6.35 1.46
N ILE A 183 -12.26 6.55 1.23
CA ILE A 183 -12.80 6.96 -0.07
C ILE A 183 -12.69 8.48 -0.29
N ALA A 184 -12.97 9.28 0.73
CA ALA A 184 -13.10 10.73 0.64
C ALA A 184 -12.35 11.51 1.73
N GLY A 185 -11.58 10.85 2.60
CA GLY A 185 -10.86 11.51 3.69
C GLY A 185 -9.53 12.12 3.27
N ASN A 186 -8.84 12.77 4.21
CA ASN A 186 -7.58 13.48 3.95
C ASN A 186 -6.40 12.58 3.50
N ARG A 187 -6.63 11.28 3.36
CA ARG A 187 -5.68 10.28 2.87
C ARG A 187 -6.24 9.49 1.69
N SER A 188 -7.34 9.94 1.09
CA SER A 188 -7.92 9.30 -0.09
C SER A 188 -7.13 9.65 -1.34
N LEU A 189 -7.28 8.83 -2.39
CA LEU A 189 -6.67 9.08 -3.69
C LEU A 189 -7.09 10.46 -4.25
N GLY A 190 -8.37 10.83 -4.11
CA GLY A 190 -8.87 12.13 -4.56
C GLY A 190 -8.16 13.29 -3.89
N LYS A 191 -7.87 13.19 -2.58
CA LYS A 191 -7.09 14.21 -1.87
C LYS A 191 -5.69 14.36 -2.45
N TYR A 192 -5.01 13.25 -2.72
CA TYR A 192 -3.65 13.27 -3.23
C TYR A 192 -3.56 13.87 -4.64
N ILE A 193 -4.55 13.59 -5.50
CA ILE A 193 -4.64 14.18 -6.83
C ILE A 193 -4.86 15.70 -6.72
N GLU A 194 -5.79 16.15 -5.88
CA GLU A 194 -6.04 17.59 -5.67
C GLU A 194 -4.82 18.35 -5.12
N GLU A 195 -3.98 17.70 -4.31
CA GLU A 195 -2.75 18.30 -3.78
C GLU A 195 -1.70 18.56 -4.85
N GLN A 196 -1.77 17.85 -5.98
CA GLN A 196 -0.85 18.06 -7.09
C GLN A 196 -1.11 19.37 -7.84
N ASN A 197 -2.38 19.77 -7.95
CA ASN A 197 -2.75 21.00 -8.63
C ASN A 197 -4.03 21.56 -8.02
N LYS A 198 -3.98 22.82 -7.60
CA LYS A 198 -5.13 23.53 -7.00
C LYS A 198 -6.33 23.65 -7.94
N SER A 199 -6.13 23.47 -9.24
CA SER A 199 -7.21 23.44 -10.24
C SER A 199 -7.88 22.08 -10.38
N TYR A 200 -7.30 21.00 -9.83
CA TYR A 200 -7.95 19.70 -9.81
C TYR A 200 -9.03 19.66 -8.76
N VAL A 201 -10.17 19.09 -9.14
CA VAL A 201 -11.28 18.77 -8.25
C VAL A 201 -11.62 17.31 -8.51
N CYS A 202 -11.52 16.48 -7.48
CA CYS A 202 -11.75 15.05 -7.58
C CYS A 202 -13.05 14.67 -6.89
N VAL A 203 -13.77 13.68 -7.40
CA VAL A 203 -14.93 13.09 -6.73
C VAL A 203 -14.79 11.57 -6.65
N PRO A 204 -14.87 10.94 -5.47
CA PRO A 204 -14.91 11.55 -4.14
C PRO A 204 -13.53 12.05 -3.64
N SER A 205 -13.54 13.13 -2.86
CA SER A 205 -12.39 13.71 -2.15
C SER A 205 -12.85 14.46 -0.88
N PRO A 206 -11.94 14.96 -0.01
CA PRO A 206 -12.34 15.77 1.14
C PRO A 206 -13.03 17.08 0.76
N SER A 207 -12.65 17.66 -0.38
CA SER A 207 -13.22 18.92 -0.85
C SER A 207 -14.51 18.70 -1.66
N ASN A 208 -14.69 17.50 -2.23
CA ASN A 208 -15.87 17.10 -2.97
C ASN A 208 -16.21 15.61 -2.69
N PRO A 209 -16.82 15.31 -1.53
CA PRO A 209 -16.98 13.94 -1.04
C PRO A 209 -18.04 13.12 -1.78
N SER A 210 -18.94 13.78 -2.51
CA SER A 210 -20.01 13.13 -3.24
C SER A 210 -20.42 13.92 -4.49
N PRO A 211 -20.97 13.27 -5.52
CA PRO A 211 -21.36 13.95 -6.75
C PRO A 211 -22.55 14.92 -6.60
N ASN A 212 -23.35 14.80 -5.55
CA ASN A 212 -24.57 15.56 -5.34
C ASN A 212 -25.51 15.48 -6.55
N ASN A 213 -25.87 16.60 -7.16
CA ASN A 213 -26.71 16.60 -8.37
C ASN A 213 -25.89 16.35 -9.64
N GLY A 214 -24.56 16.42 -9.57
CA GLY A 214 -23.68 16.29 -10.73
C GLY A 214 -23.57 14.87 -11.26
N ASN A 215 -23.03 14.74 -12.46
CA ASN A 215 -22.76 13.45 -13.07
C ASN A 215 -21.60 12.71 -12.36
N TYR A 216 -21.59 11.38 -12.49
CA TYR A 216 -20.57 10.53 -11.88
C TYR A 216 -20.60 9.12 -12.48
N TYR A 217 -19.46 8.63 -12.94
CA TYR A 217 -19.26 7.22 -13.26
C TYR A 217 -18.69 6.48 -12.05
N SER A 218 -19.47 5.50 -11.56
CA SER A 218 -19.06 4.70 -10.40
C SER A 218 -18.07 3.60 -10.74
N GLY A 219 -17.82 3.29 -12.00
CA GLY A 219 -17.00 2.15 -12.45
C GLY A 219 -17.76 1.23 -13.40
N GLY A 220 -17.09 0.86 -14.49
CA GLY A 220 -17.59 0.05 -15.59
C GLY A 220 -17.37 -1.44 -15.40
N TYR A 221 -17.47 -2.19 -16.49
CA TYR A 221 -17.35 -3.64 -16.49
C TYR A 221 -15.99 -4.11 -15.95
N ILE A 222 -14.89 -3.53 -16.42
CA ILE A 222 -13.53 -3.92 -16.02
C ILE A 222 -13.36 -3.76 -14.51
N THR A 223 -13.72 -2.59 -13.97
CA THR A 223 -13.61 -2.30 -12.54
C THR A 223 -14.49 -3.24 -11.69
N LYS A 224 -15.71 -3.57 -12.16
CA LYS A 224 -16.62 -4.50 -11.47
C LYS A 224 -16.14 -5.95 -11.52
N THR A 225 -15.58 -6.37 -12.64
CA THR A 225 -15.19 -7.76 -12.91
C THR A 225 -13.83 -8.11 -12.34
N PHE A 226 -12.85 -7.20 -12.49
CA PHE A 226 -11.47 -7.48 -12.10
C PHE A 226 -11.10 -6.96 -10.71
N GLY A 227 -11.85 -5.99 -10.17
CA GLY A 227 -11.68 -5.49 -8.80
C GLY A 227 -12.07 -6.51 -7.73
N SER A 228 -11.69 -6.22 -6.49
CA SER A 228 -11.77 -7.21 -5.39
C SER A 228 -13.18 -7.39 -4.81
N ARG A 229 -14.17 -6.62 -5.29
CA ARG A 229 -15.51 -6.50 -4.69
C ARG A 229 -16.12 -7.85 -4.32
N SER A 230 -16.06 -8.80 -5.24
CA SER A 230 -16.65 -10.13 -5.06
C SER A 230 -15.65 -11.16 -4.53
N SER A 231 -14.36 -11.02 -4.84
CA SER A 231 -13.27 -11.90 -4.36
C SER A 231 -11.89 -11.40 -4.81
N GLY A 232 -10.83 -11.98 -4.24
CA GLY A 232 -9.45 -11.77 -4.68
C GLY A 232 -8.70 -10.66 -3.94
N THR A 233 -7.43 -10.49 -4.30
CA THR A 233 -6.48 -9.56 -3.65
C THR A 233 -6.09 -8.38 -4.53
N ILE A 234 -6.82 -8.19 -5.64
CA ILE A 234 -6.53 -7.18 -6.65
C ILE A 234 -7.68 -6.19 -6.67
N ASP A 235 -7.39 -4.98 -6.21
CA ASP A 235 -8.32 -3.86 -6.17
C ASP A 235 -8.39 -3.19 -7.55
N ALA A 236 -9.50 -2.52 -7.86
CA ALA A 236 -9.64 -1.76 -9.11
C ALA A 236 -10.29 -0.40 -8.88
N ILE A 237 -9.83 0.61 -9.61
CA ILE A 237 -10.38 1.97 -9.59
C ILE A 237 -10.52 2.46 -11.03
N GLN A 238 -11.72 2.94 -11.38
CA GLN A 238 -11.93 3.66 -12.63
C GLN A 238 -11.53 5.13 -12.45
N LEU A 239 -10.67 5.64 -13.32
CA LEU A 239 -10.24 7.03 -13.39
C LEU A 239 -10.91 7.68 -14.59
N GLU A 240 -11.82 8.62 -14.33
CA GLU A 240 -12.49 9.39 -15.36
C GLU A 240 -11.87 10.78 -15.46
N LEU A 241 -11.13 11.02 -16.53
CA LEU A 241 -10.39 12.25 -16.73
C LEU A 241 -11.21 13.26 -17.54
N PRO A 242 -11.38 14.49 -17.06
CA PRO A 242 -12.15 15.48 -17.79
C PRO A 242 -11.38 15.91 -19.05
N GLN A 243 -12.11 16.16 -20.15
CA GLN A 243 -11.54 16.49 -21.46
C GLN A 243 -10.50 17.63 -21.44
N TRP A 244 -10.69 18.64 -20.57
CA TRP A 244 -9.78 19.80 -20.48
C TRP A 244 -8.36 19.43 -20.01
N LEU A 245 -8.23 18.33 -19.27
CA LEU A 245 -6.95 17.79 -18.80
C LEU A 245 -6.08 17.28 -19.95
N SER A 246 -6.70 17.07 -21.10
CA SER A 246 -6.04 16.60 -22.32
C SER A 246 -5.91 17.70 -23.38
N SER A 247 -6.67 18.80 -23.28
CA SER A 247 -6.68 19.88 -24.29
C SER A 247 -5.66 20.99 -24.04
N GLY A 248 -4.87 20.93 -22.95
CA GLY A 248 -3.86 21.95 -22.64
C GLY A 248 -4.45 23.30 -22.19
N GLU A 249 -5.76 23.37 -21.98
CA GLU A 249 -6.49 24.60 -21.63
C GLU A 249 -6.06 25.23 -20.29
N ALA A 250 -5.38 24.48 -19.42
CA ALA A 250 -4.87 24.97 -18.14
C ALA A 250 -3.54 25.75 -18.22
N GLY A 251 -3.05 26.09 -19.42
CA GLY A 251 -1.84 26.92 -19.59
C GLY A 251 -0.50 26.19 -19.35
N TRP A 252 -0.53 24.87 -19.22
CA TRP A 252 0.64 23.98 -19.13
C TRP A 252 0.66 23.02 -20.32
N SER A 253 1.85 22.59 -20.76
CA SER A 253 1.93 21.51 -21.75
C SER A 253 1.24 20.26 -21.21
N TRP A 254 0.63 19.46 -22.10
CA TRP A 254 -0.04 18.21 -21.75
C TRP A 254 0.85 17.29 -20.87
N LEU A 255 2.13 17.13 -21.23
CA LEU A 255 3.13 16.44 -20.39
C LEU A 255 3.27 17.04 -18.99
N GLY A 256 3.22 18.37 -18.87
CA GLY A 256 3.27 19.08 -17.59
C GLY A 256 2.03 18.85 -16.72
N GLN A 257 0.86 18.68 -17.32
CA GLN A 257 -0.38 18.37 -16.59
C GLN A 257 -0.37 16.92 -16.09
N VAL A 258 0.09 15.97 -16.92
CA VAL A 258 0.24 14.56 -16.51
C VAL A 258 1.35 14.40 -15.45
N HIS A 259 2.49 15.08 -15.60
CA HIS A 259 3.54 15.13 -14.57
C HIS A 259 3.06 15.77 -13.25
N CYS A 260 2.23 16.82 -13.32
CA CYS A 260 1.62 17.40 -12.13
C CYS A 260 0.73 16.37 -11.45
N LEU A 261 -0.25 15.79 -12.18
CA LEU A 261 -1.19 14.79 -11.66
C LEU A 261 -0.52 13.60 -10.96
N LEU A 262 0.75 13.30 -11.31
CA LEU A 262 1.41 12.05 -10.92
C LEU A 262 2.77 12.16 -10.21
N GLY A 263 3.27 13.34 -9.85
CA GLY A 263 4.26 13.42 -8.78
C GLY A 263 5.52 14.23 -9.04
N LYS A 264 5.38 15.55 -9.11
CA LYS A 264 6.48 16.44 -8.71
C LYS A 264 6.51 16.79 -7.22
N LYS A 265 5.50 16.38 -6.42
CA LYS A 265 5.41 16.72 -4.99
C LYS A 265 5.20 15.60 -4.00
N LEU A 266 4.99 14.35 -4.45
CA LEU A 266 4.87 13.24 -3.52
C LEU A 266 6.19 13.01 -2.76
N LEU A 267 7.34 13.39 -3.34
CA LEU A 267 8.67 13.32 -2.71
C LEU A 267 9.58 14.54 -2.94
N ASP A 268 9.22 15.49 -3.82
CA ASP A 268 10.07 16.67 -4.13
C ASP A 268 9.38 18.00 -3.75
N GLY A 269 10.14 18.98 -3.27
CA GLY A 269 9.61 20.29 -2.82
C GLY A 269 8.76 20.29 -1.53
N GLN A 270 8.84 19.23 -0.72
CA GLN A 270 8.24 19.22 0.62
C GLN A 270 9.04 20.10 1.58
N ALA A 271 8.38 20.71 2.56
CA ALA A 271 9.04 21.41 3.65
C ALA A 271 8.39 21.03 4.98
N GLN A 272 9.22 20.77 5.99
CA GLN A 272 8.80 20.43 7.35
C GLN A 272 9.00 21.61 8.31
N ARG A 273 8.22 21.64 9.38
CA ARG A 273 8.43 22.53 10.52
C ARG A 273 7.97 21.83 11.80
N VAL A 274 8.56 22.19 12.92
CA VAL A 274 8.19 21.67 14.24
C VAL A 274 7.18 22.61 14.88
N VAL A 275 6.15 22.05 15.52
CA VAL A 275 5.19 22.79 16.33
C VAL A 275 5.24 22.26 17.75
N MET A 276 5.59 23.11 18.71
CA MET A 276 5.64 22.76 20.12
C MET A 276 4.84 23.79 20.92
N ASN A 277 3.85 23.34 21.68
CA ASN A 277 2.95 24.21 22.47
C ASN A 277 2.33 25.37 21.66
N GLY A 278 1.97 25.10 20.41
CA GLY A 278 1.38 26.10 19.50
C GLY A 278 2.39 27.03 18.81
N VAL A 279 3.67 27.01 19.21
CA VAL A 279 4.75 27.78 18.58
C VAL A 279 5.30 27.01 17.39
N LYS A 280 5.43 27.67 16.24
CA LYS A 280 5.81 27.07 14.94
C LYS A 280 7.24 27.48 14.57
N SER A 281 8.09 26.54 14.16
CA SER A 281 9.39 26.85 13.56
C SER A 281 9.25 27.36 12.11
N SER A 282 10.35 27.86 11.54
CA SER A 282 10.47 28.13 10.11
C SER A 282 10.39 26.83 9.29
N TRP A 283 9.92 26.97 8.05
CA TRP A 283 9.84 25.88 7.07
C TRP A 283 11.24 25.48 6.59
N HIS A 284 11.52 24.18 6.59
CA HIS A 284 12.77 23.61 6.10
C HIS A 284 12.48 22.59 5.00
N PRO A 285 13.10 22.69 3.81
CA PRO A 285 12.87 21.75 2.72
C PRO A 285 13.29 20.32 3.13
N VAL A 286 12.49 19.33 2.74
CA VAL A 286 12.76 17.91 2.87
C VAL A 286 13.38 17.45 1.56
N THR A 287 14.67 17.14 1.60
CA THR A 287 15.47 16.75 0.43
C THR A 287 15.56 15.24 0.21
N SER A 288 15.10 14.44 1.19
CA SER A 288 15.08 12.98 1.15
C SER A 288 14.19 12.42 2.27
N GLY A 289 13.57 11.26 2.03
CA GLY A 289 12.78 10.52 3.02
C GLY A 289 11.26 10.74 2.90
N VAL A 290 10.49 9.81 3.46
CA VAL A 290 9.01 9.86 3.47
C VAL A 290 8.55 10.49 4.78
N LEU A 291 7.60 11.44 4.75
CA LEU A 291 7.07 12.07 5.97
C LEU A 291 6.54 11.02 6.96
N GLN A 292 7.09 11.04 8.18
CA GLN A 292 6.70 10.13 9.24
C GLN A 292 5.22 10.35 9.60
N GLY A 293 4.39 9.31 9.42
CA GLY A 293 2.94 9.37 9.62
C GLY A 293 2.09 9.31 8.34
N LEU A 294 2.70 9.27 7.14
CA LEU A 294 2.02 8.92 5.89
C LEU A 294 1.54 7.47 5.90
N LEU A 295 0.26 7.21 5.53
CA LEU A 295 -0.30 5.85 5.46
C LEU A 295 0.44 4.98 4.44
N MET A 296 0.94 5.59 3.37
CA MET A 296 1.78 4.93 2.36
C MET A 296 3.26 4.84 2.74
N GLY A 297 3.72 5.52 3.80
CA GLY A 297 5.12 5.51 4.20
C GLY A 297 5.68 4.11 4.47
N PRO A 298 4.98 3.27 5.26
CA PRO A 298 5.39 1.89 5.48
C PRO A 298 5.36 1.02 4.21
N VAL A 299 4.40 1.27 3.30
CA VAL A 299 4.29 0.54 2.01
C VAL A 299 5.43 0.92 1.08
N LEU A 300 5.70 2.23 0.92
CA LEU A 300 6.81 2.75 0.12
C LEU A 300 8.17 2.34 0.69
N PHE A 301 8.30 2.31 2.02
CA PHE A 301 9.51 1.84 2.68
C PHE A 301 9.71 0.33 2.46
N ASN A 302 8.67 -0.49 2.62
CA ASN A 302 8.73 -1.93 2.33
C ASN A 302 9.05 -2.21 0.86
N ILE A 303 8.55 -1.39 -0.07
CA ILE A 303 8.90 -1.46 -1.51
C ILE A 303 10.37 -1.09 -1.73
N LEU A 304 10.85 -0.01 -1.09
CA LEU A 304 12.24 0.47 -1.22
C LEU A 304 13.25 -0.59 -0.75
N ILE A 305 12.93 -1.32 0.31
CA ILE A 305 13.84 -2.33 0.87
C ILE A 305 13.62 -3.72 0.29
N ASP A 306 12.62 -3.97 -0.56
CA ASP A 306 12.21 -5.32 -1.01
C ASP A 306 13.34 -6.12 -1.68
N ASP A 307 14.31 -5.44 -2.30
CA ASP A 307 15.46 -6.07 -2.96
C ASP A 307 16.72 -6.13 -2.10
N LEU A 308 16.71 -5.55 -0.89
CA LEU A 308 17.82 -5.53 0.07
C LEU A 308 18.44 -6.91 0.30
N ASP A 309 17.60 -7.95 0.31
CA ASP A 309 17.98 -9.30 0.67
C ASP A 309 18.06 -10.27 -0.52
N LYS A 310 17.79 -9.84 -1.76
CA LYS A 310 17.79 -10.74 -2.94
C LYS A 310 19.11 -11.48 -3.14
N GLU A 311 20.23 -10.86 -2.78
CA GLU A 311 21.57 -11.44 -2.95
C GLU A 311 22.18 -12.02 -1.66
N ILE A 312 21.44 -12.02 -0.56
CA ILE A 312 21.89 -12.49 0.75
C ILE A 312 21.62 -13.99 0.90
N LYS A 313 22.68 -14.75 1.22
CA LYS A 313 22.67 -16.22 1.27
C LYS A 313 22.46 -16.78 2.66
N CYS A 314 22.85 -16.06 3.70
CA CYS A 314 22.59 -16.47 5.09
C CYS A 314 21.08 -16.43 5.42
N THR A 315 20.70 -17.16 6.48
CA THR A 315 19.32 -17.16 6.98
C THR A 315 18.97 -15.74 7.41
N LYS A 316 17.79 -15.25 7.04
CA LYS A 316 17.43 -13.85 7.23
C LYS A 316 15.99 -13.69 7.66
N SER A 317 15.74 -12.66 8.46
CA SER A 317 14.39 -12.18 8.77
C SER A 317 14.37 -10.66 8.79
N LYS A 318 13.22 -10.07 8.46
CA LYS A 318 13.10 -8.62 8.26
C LYS A 318 11.78 -8.11 8.80
N PHE A 319 11.85 -7.01 9.52
CA PHE A 319 10.68 -6.27 9.96
C PHE A 319 11.01 -4.79 9.85
N THR A 320 10.35 -4.09 8.92
CA THR A 320 10.65 -2.69 8.60
C THR A 320 12.14 -2.44 8.43
N ASP A 321 12.71 -1.49 9.17
CA ASP A 321 14.10 -1.05 9.16
C ASP A 321 15.05 -1.99 9.93
N HIS A 322 14.51 -3.01 10.60
CA HIS A 322 15.27 -4.05 11.28
C HIS A 322 15.45 -5.28 10.39
N SER A 323 16.67 -5.52 9.96
CA SER A 323 17.06 -6.77 9.28
C SER A 323 17.92 -7.64 10.19
N LYS A 324 17.64 -8.94 10.22
CA LYS A 324 18.41 -9.93 10.97
C LYS A 324 19.05 -10.92 10.04
N LEU A 325 20.32 -11.22 10.30
CA LEU A 325 21.11 -12.21 9.58
C LEU A 325 21.62 -13.27 10.56
N ASP A 326 21.39 -14.53 10.24
CA ASP A 326 21.80 -15.68 11.03
C ASP A 326 22.75 -16.58 10.20
N GLY A 327 23.90 -16.92 10.77
CA GLY A 327 24.90 -17.77 10.11
C GLY A 327 25.56 -18.73 11.08
N ASN A 328 25.79 -19.97 10.64
CA ASN A 328 26.55 -20.97 11.39
C ASN A 328 28.06 -20.82 11.10
N VAL A 329 28.87 -20.69 12.15
CA VAL A 329 30.32 -20.49 12.09
C VAL A 329 31.03 -21.45 13.04
N ASP A 330 31.23 -22.69 12.59
CA ASP A 330 31.98 -23.72 13.33
C ASP A 330 33.52 -23.52 13.29
N LEU A 331 34.08 -22.78 12.31
CA LEU A 331 35.53 -22.60 12.10
C LEU A 331 35.91 -21.17 11.65
N LEU A 332 37.21 -20.81 11.75
CA LEU A 332 37.73 -19.48 11.36
C LEU A 332 37.44 -19.11 9.89
N GLU A 333 37.34 -20.12 9.02
CA GLU A 333 37.06 -19.98 7.59
C GLU A 333 35.56 -19.89 7.25
N SER A 334 34.67 -20.33 8.15
CA SER A 334 33.21 -20.35 7.90
C SER A 334 32.52 -18.99 8.12
N GLY A 335 33.22 -17.96 8.61
CA GLY A 335 32.69 -16.59 8.72
C GLY A 335 32.74 -15.79 7.40
N LYS A 336 33.50 -16.27 6.40
CA LYS A 336 33.65 -15.58 5.09
C LYS A 336 32.34 -15.38 4.32
N PRO A 337 31.40 -16.34 4.27
CA PRO A 337 30.10 -16.14 3.63
C PRO A 337 29.28 -15.02 4.29
N LEU A 338 29.29 -14.96 5.63
CA LEU A 338 28.55 -13.95 6.39
C LEU A 338 29.12 -12.55 6.19
N GLN A 339 30.46 -12.41 6.15
CA GLN A 339 31.10 -11.14 5.81
C GLN A 339 30.82 -10.71 4.36
N ARG A 340 30.75 -11.63 3.39
CA ARG A 340 30.37 -11.31 2.00
C ARG A 340 28.95 -10.78 1.90
N ASP A 341 28.03 -11.34 2.68
CA ASP A 341 26.65 -10.86 2.72
C ASP A 341 26.54 -9.47 3.38
N LEU A 342 27.37 -9.16 4.39
CA LEU A 342 27.49 -7.79 4.91
C LEU A 342 28.07 -6.81 3.88
N ASP A 343 29.08 -7.23 3.13
CA ASP A 343 29.66 -6.40 2.07
C ASP A 343 28.62 -6.10 0.97
N ARG A 344 27.73 -7.06 0.66
CA ARG A 344 26.58 -6.85 -0.24
C ARG A 344 25.56 -5.87 0.31
N LEU A 345 25.23 -5.97 1.61
CA LEU A 345 24.33 -5.00 2.25
C LEU A 345 24.91 -3.58 2.24
N ASP A 346 26.21 -3.42 2.48
CA ASP A 346 26.88 -2.11 2.42
C ASP A 346 26.88 -1.54 0.98
N GLN A 347 27.11 -2.39 -0.02
CA GLN A 347 27.02 -1.99 -1.43
C GLN A 347 25.59 -1.58 -1.82
N TRP A 348 24.58 -2.36 -1.41
CA TRP A 348 23.18 -2.04 -1.63
C TRP A 348 22.80 -0.71 -0.98
N ALA A 349 23.23 -0.45 0.26
CA ALA A 349 22.90 0.80 0.95
C ALA A 349 23.53 2.02 0.26
N LYS A 350 24.76 1.88 -0.26
CA LYS A 350 25.40 2.93 -1.07
C LYS A 350 24.66 3.18 -2.38
N ALA A 351 24.25 2.12 -3.08
CA ALA A 351 23.48 2.23 -4.33
C ALA A 351 22.13 2.91 -4.12
N ASN A 352 21.48 2.67 -2.97
CA ASN A 352 20.18 3.23 -2.62
C ASN A 352 20.25 4.51 -1.78
N SER A 353 21.44 5.12 -1.64
CA SER A 353 21.67 6.34 -0.82
C SER A 353 21.18 6.24 0.63
N MET A 354 21.15 5.03 1.17
CA MET A 354 20.75 4.72 2.54
C MET A 354 21.98 4.65 3.47
N LYS A 355 21.74 4.89 4.77
CA LYS A 355 22.79 4.78 5.79
C LYS A 355 22.33 3.82 6.88
N PHE A 356 23.20 2.88 7.24
CA PHE A 356 23.00 2.07 8.43
C PHE A 356 23.25 2.89 9.68
N ASN A 357 22.39 2.75 10.67
CA ASN A 357 22.63 3.24 12.01
C ASN A 357 23.66 2.32 12.69
N LYS A 358 24.94 2.62 12.44
CA LYS A 358 26.06 1.83 12.94
C LYS A 358 26.10 1.70 14.47
N ALA A 359 25.55 2.66 15.19
CA ALA A 359 25.47 2.62 16.65
C ALA A 359 24.45 1.60 17.18
N ARG A 360 23.49 1.21 16.33
CA ARG A 360 22.43 0.25 16.65
C ARG A 360 22.63 -1.13 16.02
N CYS A 361 23.48 -1.26 15.01
CA CYS A 361 23.85 -2.55 14.43
C CYS A 361 24.76 -3.36 15.37
N GLN A 362 24.43 -4.63 15.62
CA GLN A 362 25.11 -5.46 16.64
C GLN A 362 25.38 -6.88 16.13
N VAL A 363 26.47 -7.49 16.62
CA VAL A 363 26.79 -8.93 16.45
C VAL A 363 26.53 -9.65 17.77
N LEU A 364 25.78 -10.73 17.69
CA LEU A 364 25.49 -11.63 18.79
C LEU A 364 26.14 -13.01 18.53
N PRO A 365 27.32 -13.30 19.12
CA PRO A 365 27.86 -14.64 19.08
C PRO A 365 27.03 -15.56 19.99
N LEU A 366 26.60 -16.69 19.45
CA LEU A 366 25.81 -17.74 20.07
C LEU A 366 26.55 -19.07 19.93
N GLY A 367 26.48 -19.91 20.96
CA GLY A 367 27.05 -21.25 20.92
C GLY A 367 28.48 -21.36 21.48
N ARG A 368 28.82 -22.57 21.95
CA ARG A 368 29.94 -22.81 22.86
C ARG A 368 31.31 -22.72 22.20
N ASN A 369 31.39 -23.04 20.90
CA ASN A 369 32.64 -23.07 20.16
C ASN A 369 32.82 -21.82 19.28
N ASN A 370 31.97 -20.80 19.48
CA ASN A 370 31.99 -19.59 18.65
C ASN A 370 33.30 -18.81 18.85
N PRO A 371 34.11 -18.61 17.78
CA PRO A 371 35.40 -17.94 17.86
C PRO A 371 35.31 -16.42 18.07
N SER A 372 34.11 -15.84 18.16
CA SER A 372 33.87 -14.40 18.33
C SER A 372 34.59 -13.55 17.28
N GLN A 373 34.50 -13.97 16.01
CA GLN A 373 35.13 -13.29 14.89
C GLN A 373 34.68 -11.83 14.74
N HIS A 374 35.59 -10.99 14.27
CA HIS A 374 35.31 -9.59 13.95
C HIS A 374 34.68 -9.45 12.57
N TYR A 375 33.48 -8.85 12.54
CA TYR A 375 32.78 -8.49 11.32
C TYR A 375 32.85 -6.98 11.07
N ARG A 376 32.63 -6.55 9.83
CA ARG A 376 32.60 -5.13 9.46
C ARG A 376 31.44 -4.82 8.53
N LEU A 377 30.98 -3.57 8.54
CA LEU A 377 30.03 -3.03 7.57
C LEU A 377 30.60 -1.70 7.04
N GLY A 378 31.06 -1.71 5.79
CA GLY A 378 31.82 -0.62 5.18
C GLY A 378 33.20 -0.43 5.84
N GLN A 379 33.58 0.83 6.11
CA GLN A 379 34.88 1.18 6.73
C GLN A 379 34.91 1.02 8.26
N SER A 380 33.82 0.55 8.88
CA SER A 380 33.67 0.50 10.35
C SER A 380 33.64 -0.96 10.82
N GLY A 381 34.61 -1.34 11.66
CA GLY A 381 34.61 -2.64 12.32
C GLY A 381 33.52 -2.72 13.40
N TRP A 382 32.82 -3.84 13.47
CA TRP A 382 31.84 -4.12 14.50
C TRP A 382 32.54 -4.72 15.72
N LYS A 383 32.18 -4.22 16.91
CA LYS A 383 32.53 -4.86 18.17
C LYS A 383 31.40 -5.82 18.53
N ALA A 384 31.73 -7.00 19.06
CA ALA A 384 30.73 -7.87 19.68
C ALA A 384 29.92 -7.06 20.70
N ALA A 385 28.60 -7.13 20.61
CA ALA A 385 27.76 -6.38 21.54
C ALA A 385 27.76 -7.07 22.91
N LEU A 386 27.82 -6.28 23.98
CA LEU A 386 27.47 -6.78 25.31
C LEU A 386 26.01 -7.25 25.26
N TRP A 387 25.77 -8.50 25.63
CA TRP A 387 24.47 -9.17 25.49
C TRP A 387 23.30 -8.34 26.05
N LYS A 388 23.53 -7.60 27.14
CA LYS A 388 22.57 -6.66 27.77
C LYS A 388 21.97 -5.64 26.78
N ARG A 389 22.75 -5.20 25.78
CA ARG A 389 22.35 -4.18 24.80
C ARG A 389 21.70 -4.78 23.55
N ALA A 390 22.08 -6.02 23.20
CA ALA A 390 21.51 -6.76 22.06
C ALA A 390 20.10 -7.27 22.38
N TRP A 391 19.89 -7.79 23.59
CA TRP A 391 18.59 -8.35 23.99
C TRP A 391 17.50 -7.29 24.23
N ARG A 392 17.86 -6.09 24.70
CA ARG A 392 16.92 -4.96 24.76
C ARG A 392 16.31 -4.65 23.39
N CYS A 393 17.11 -4.71 22.33
CA CYS A 393 16.67 -4.51 20.94
C CYS A 393 15.81 -5.67 20.41
N TRP A 394 15.98 -6.88 20.96
CA TRP A 394 15.17 -8.06 20.64
C TRP A 394 13.81 -8.06 21.37
N SER A 395 13.73 -7.42 22.54
CA SER A 395 12.56 -7.45 23.44
C SER A 395 11.38 -6.55 23.03
N THR A 396 11.58 -5.57 22.14
CA THR A 396 10.57 -4.60 21.69
C THR A 396 9.40 -5.20 20.89
N VAL A 397 9.46 -6.48 20.52
CA VAL A 397 8.41 -7.19 19.76
C VAL A 397 7.46 -7.99 20.67
N THR A 398 7.68 -8.00 21.99
CA THR A 398 6.95 -8.91 22.91
C THR A 398 5.77 -8.30 23.67
N GLU A 399 5.39 -7.04 23.40
CA GLU A 399 4.37 -6.33 24.17
C GLU A 399 2.91 -6.72 23.81
N SER A 400 2.67 -7.49 22.74
CA SER A 400 1.32 -7.87 22.27
C SER A 400 1.03 -9.38 22.23
N VAL A 401 1.77 -10.20 22.98
CA VAL A 401 1.65 -11.67 22.95
C VAL A 401 0.33 -12.15 23.61
N PRO A 402 -0.47 -13.02 22.97
CA PRO A 402 -1.65 -13.65 23.57
C PRO A 402 -1.31 -14.46 24.84
N ARG A 403 -2.20 -14.45 25.86
CA ARG A 403 -1.97 -15.10 27.17
C ARG A 403 -1.59 -16.59 27.06
N LYS A 404 -2.10 -17.26 26.02
CA LYS A 404 -1.85 -18.67 25.71
C LYS A 404 -0.40 -18.95 25.27
N ASP A 405 0.30 -17.97 24.71
CA ASP A 405 1.62 -18.16 24.10
C ASP A 405 2.76 -17.69 25.03
N VAL A 406 2.43 -17.01 26.14
CA VAL A 406 3.42 -16.50 27.13
C VAL A 406 4.28 -17.62 27.69
N LYS A 407 3.70 -18.76 28.05
CA LYS A 407 4.45 -19.90 28.61
C LYS A 407 5.43 -20.49 27.59
N VAL A 408 5.04 -20.56 26.32
CA VAL A 408 5.88 -21.09 25.24
C VAL A 408 7.04 -20.14 24.97
N LEU A 409 6.78 -18.83 24.92
CA LEU A 409 7.83 -17.83 24.70
C LEU A 409 8.74 -17.65 25.93
N GLU A 410 8.25 -17.90 27.14
CA GLU A 410 9.09 -17.89 28.35
C GLU A 410 10.08 -19.06 28.31
N CYS A 411 9.67 -20.23 27.81
CA CYS A 411 10.59 -21.35 27.55
C CYS A 411 11.63 -21.01 26.47
N VAL A 412 11.26 -20.26 25.43
CA VAL A 412 12.20 -19.78 24.40
C VAL A 412 13.19 -18.76 24.99
N GLN A 413 12.72 -17.83 25.84
CA GLN A 413 13.58 -16.86 26.52
C GLN A 413 14.58 -17.56 27.44
N ARG A 414 14.12 -18.54 28.23
CA ARG A 414 14.98 -19.37 29.08
C ARG A 414 16.01 -20.15 28.28
N ARG A 415 15.59 -20.78 27.18
CA ARG A 415 16.52 -21.55 26.35
C ARG A 415 17.55 -20.68 25.65
N ALA A 416 17.16 -19.46 25.24
CA ALA A 416 18.07 -18.49 24.66
C ALA A 416 19.08 -17.96 25.69
N THR A 417 18.69 -17.83 26.96
CA THR A 417 19.58 -17.37 28.03
C THR A 417 20.59 -18.41 28.46
N GLU A 418 20.22 -19.69 28.41
CA GLU A 418 21.12 -20.83 28.64
C GLU A 418 22.20 -21.01 27.57
N LEU A 419 21.99 -20.49 26.34
CA LEU A 419 22.95 -20.57 25.24
C LEU A 419 24.07 -19.50 25.34
N MET A 420 24.02 -18.64 26.36
CA MET A 420 25.04 -17.63 26.62
C MET A 420 26.20 -18.23 27.44
N LYS A 421 27.43 -17.86 27.05
CA LYS A 421 28.64 -18.18 27.83
C LYS A 421 28.51 -17.55 29.24
N ASP A 422 28.88 -18.29 30.28
CA ASP A 422 28.87 -17.88 31.70
C ASP A 422 27.47 -17.68 32.35
N GLN A 423 26.40 -18.19 31.73
CA GLN A 423 25.03 -18.22 32.30
C GLN A 423 24.57 -19.63 32.71
N GLU A 424 25.37 -20.66 32.46
CA GLU A 424 24.97 -22.09 32.49
C GLU A 424 24.60 -22.62 33.89
N GLU A 425 25.25 -22.12 34.94
CA GLU A 425 25.03 -22.57 36.33
C GLU A 425 24.06 -21.67 37.11
N LYS A 426 23.61 -20.57 36.51
CA LYS A 426 22.74 -19.59 37.14
C LYS A 426 21.29 -20.01 37.00
N SER A 427 20.50 -19.82 38.06
CA SER A 427 19.05 -19.98 37.99
C SER A 427 18.46 -19.00 36.97
N TYR A 428 17.29 -19.33 36.42
CA TYR A 428 16.64 -18.46 35.44
C TYR A 428 16.39 -17.05 35.99
N GLU A 429 16.10 -16.95 37.29
CA GLU A 429 15.90 -15.70 38.01
C GLU A 429 17.21 -14.88 38.10
N GLU A 430 18.34 -15.51 38.41
CA GLU A 430 19.66 -14.85 38.42
C GLU A 430 20.09 -14.41 37.02
N GLN A 431 19.82 -15.23 36.00
CA GLN A 431 20.04 -14.85 34.60
C GLN A 431 19.22 -13.60 34.26
N MET A 432 17.94 -13.54 34.66
CA MET A 432 17.09 -12.37 34.43
C MET A 432 17.56 -11.12 35.15
N GLU A 433 18.00 -11.24 36.40
CA GLU A 433 18.50 -10.10 37.18
C GLU A 433 19.82 -9.56 36.61
N GLU A 434 20.78 -10.42 36.29
CA GLU A 434 22.08 -10.02 35.76
C GLU A 434 21.97 -9.38 34.36
N LEU A 435 21.03 -9.88 33.56
CA LEU A 435 20.73 -9.36 32.23
C LEU A 435 19.78 -8.15 32.24
N GLU A 436 19.29 -7.74 33.42
CA GLU A 436 18.26 -6.71 33.62
C GLU A 436 16.98 -6.97 32.80
N LEU A 437 16.59 -8.24 32.69
CA LEU A 437 15.43 -8.69 31.95
C LEU A 437 14.25 -8.92 32.87
N PHE A 438 13.09 -8.43 32.46
CA PHE A 438 11.82 -8.81 33.09
C PHE A 438 11.30 -10.11 32.45
N SER A 439 10.63 -10.97 33.22
CA SER A 439 9.84 -12.07 32.66
C SER A 439 8.81 -11.53 31.67
N LEU A 440 8.39 -12.35 30.68
CA LEU A 440 7.39 -11.90 29.72
C LEU A 440 6.05 -11.60 30.39
N GLU A 441 5.76 -12.26 31.51
CA GLU A 441 4.60 -11.97 32.37
C GLU A 441 4.66 -10.54 32.95
N LYS A 442 5.83 -10.10 33.43
CA LYS A 442 6.02 -8.75 33.97
C LYS A 442 6.05 -7.67 32.87
N ARG A 443 6.54 -7.99 31.67
CA ARG A 443 6.48 -7.08 30.50
C ARG A 443 5.04 -6.91 30.00
N ARG A 444 4.25 -7.97 30.00
CA ARG A 444 2.81 -7.90 29.70
C ARG A 444 2.08 -7.02 30.70
N LEU A 445 2.33 -7.20 31.99
CA LEU A 445 1.73 -6.38 33.04
C LEU A 445 2.02 -4.88 32.81
N ARG A 446 3.25 -4.55 32.38
CA ARG A 446 3.62 -3.19 31.98
C ARG A 446 2.83 -2.69 30.76
N GLY A 447 2.63 -3.53 29.74
CA GLY A 447 1.75 -3.23 28.60
C GLY A 447 0.31 -2.94 29.02
N ASP A 448 -0.25 -3.79 29.88
CA ASP A 448 -1.60 -3.62 30.45
C ASP A 448 -1.72 -2.29 31.23
N PHE A 449 -0.68 -1.88 31.97
CA PHE A 449 -0.63 -0.57 32.66
C PHE A 449 -0.51 0.63 31.71
N ILE A 450 0.20 0.49 30.59
CA ILE A 450 0.29 1.54 29.56
C ILE A 450 -1.07 1.73 28.88
N ASP A 451 -1.77 0.64 28.58
CA ASP A 451 -3.12 0.68 28.02
C ASP A 451 -4.13 1.30 29.02
N LEU A 452 -4.02 0.96 30.30
CA LEU A 452 -4.80 1.59 31.37
C LEU A 452 -4.53 3.10 31.44
N TYR A 453 -3.27 3.52 31.41
CA TYR A 453 -2.88 4.94 31.41
C TYR A 453 -3.46 5.69 30.20
N ASN A 454 -3.41 5.08 29.01
CA ASN A 454 -3.95 5.65 27.78
C ASN A 454 -5.49 5.76 27.82
N CYS A 455 -6.17 4.81 28.47
CA CYS A 455 -7.61 4.89 28.74
C CYS A 455 -7.95 6.03 29.71
N LEU A 456 -7.18 6.20 30.80
CA LEU A 456 -7.40 7.24 31.81
C LEU A 456 -7.15 8.66 31.30
N LYS A 457 -6.31 8.84 30.27
CA LYS A 457 -6.05 10.14 29.62
C LYS A 457 -6.98 10.47 28.45
N GLY A 458 -8.02 9.65 28.21
CA GLY A 458 -9.05 9.92 27.20
C GLY A 458 -8.65 9.61 25.75
N GLY A 459 -7.60 8.82 25.53
CA GLY A 459 -7.07 8.49 24.21
C GLY A 459 -7.80 7.36 23.47
N SER A 460 -8.68 6.60 24.12
CA SER A 460 -9.45 5.53 23.48
C SER A 460 -10.90 5.46 23.99
N ARG A 461 -11.88 5.44 23.08
CA ARG A 461 -13.32 5.29 23.41
C ARG A 461 -13.78 3.84 23.60
N GLN A 462 -12.95 2.86 23.22
CA GLN A 462 -13.30 1.43 23.35
C GLN A 462 -12.88 0.83 24.71
N GLY A 463 -11.82 1.33 25.34
CA GLY A 463 -11.43 0.89 26.68
C GLY A 463 -12.39 1.38 27.78
N SER A 464 -13.02 2.54 27.59
CA SER A 464 -13.87 3.16 28.61
C SER A 464 -15.14 2.37 28.93
N GLN A 465 -15.73 1.65 27.96
CA GLN A 465 -16.95 0.84 28.21
C GLN A 465 -16.66 -0.48 28.93
N ALA A 466 -15.54 -1.14 28.61
CA ALA A 466 -15.12 -2.37 29.27
C ALA A 466 -14.67 -2.11 30.73
N TRP A 467 -13.98 -1.00 30.97
CA TRP A 467 -13.55 -0.60 32.32
C TRP A 467 -14.67 0.00 33.17
N GLN A 468 -15.69 0.65 32.58
CA GLN A 468 -16.88 1.09 33.34
C GLN A 468 -17.71 -0.06 33.90
N GLN A 469 -17.65 -1.25 33.29
CA GLN A 469 -18.24 -2.47 33.85
C GLN A 469 -17.35 -3.13 34.91
N ALA A 470 -16.02 -3.01 34.79
CA ALA A 470 -15.07 -3.56 35.76
C ALA A 470 -14.91 -2.69 37.03
N ALA A 471 -15.07 -1.37 36.91
CA ALA A 471 -14.93 -0.39 38.00
C ALA A 471 -16.10 -0.38 39.02
N GLN A 472 -17.07 -1.28 38.87
CA GLN A 472 -18.06 -1.57 39.93
C GLN A 472 -17.52 -2.58 40.98
N GLY A 473 -16.26 -3.03 40.84
CA GLY A 473 -15.52 -3.82 41.82
C GLY A 473 -14.27 -3.09 42.32
N ASP A 474 -14.00 -3.22 43.61
CA ASP A 474 -13.27 -2.33 44.50
C ASP A 474 -11.72 -2.25 44.34
N SER A 475 -11.17 -1.13 44.85
CA SER A 475 -9.81 -0.88 45.38
C SER A 475 -8.56 -0.66 44.48
N GLY A 476 -8.21 0.63 44.33
CA GLY A 476 -6.93 1.27 44.70
C GLY A 476 -5.56 0.72 44.25
N VAL A 477 -4.86 1.47 43.37
CA VAL A 477 -3.38 1.41 43.23
C VAL A 477 -2.81 2.80 42.88
N THR A 478 -1.80 3.25 43.64
CA THR A 478 -0.99 4.48 43.43
C THR A 478 0.22 4.22 42.51
N VAL A 479 0.57 5.19 41.66
CA VAL A 479 1.70 5.12 40.69
C VAL A 479 2.95 5.85 41.23
N PRO A 480 4.15 5.23 41.25
CA PRO A 480 5.41 5.90 41.65
C PRO A 480 6.04 6.80 40.58
N GLU A 481 6.79 7.79 41.04
CA GLU A 481 7.23 9.01 40.33
C GLU A 481 8.46 8.88 39.39
N SER A 482 8.86 7.68 38.93
CA SER A 482 10.16 7.50 38.24
C SER A 482 10.14 7.45 36.70
N ILE A 483 9.08 7.91 36.03
CA ILE A 483 9.02 7.97 34.55
C ILE A 483 9.18 9.42 34.06
N GLN A 484 10.36 9.99 34.26
CA GLN A 484 10.84 11.16 33.52
C GLN A 484 12.31 10.95 33.16
N LYS A 485 12.57 10.33 32.01
CA LYS A 485 13.74 10.57 31.14
C LYS A 485 13.79 9.51 30.02
N ALA A 486 13.32 9.89 28.84
CA ALA A 486 13.78 9.37 27.55
C ALA A 486 13.18 10.22 26.41
N SER A 487 13.55 11.48 26.32
CA SER A 487 13.31 12.31 25.13
C SER A 487 14.66 12.61 24.47
N GLY A 488 14.96 11.86 23.41
CA GLY A 488 16.18 12.02 22.62
C GLY A 488 16.22 10.99 21.50
N TYR A 489 15.40 11.19 20.47
CA TYR A 489 15.47 10.43 19.22
C TYR A 489 16.12 11.32 18.15
N GLU A 490 17.38 11.02 17.82
CA GLU A 490 18.09 11.54 16.65
C GLU A 490 18.10 10.47 15.54
N GLY A 491 17.76 10.89 14.31
CA GLY A 491 18.19 10.31 13.02
C GLY A 491 17.78 8.87 12.66
N TYR A 492 16.97 8.71 11.60
CA TYR A 492 16.70 7.42 10.97
C TYR A 492 17.92 6.86 10.21
N GLY A 493 18.22 5.58 10.43
CA GLY A 493 19.16 4.78 9.66
C GLY A 493 18.81 3.30 9.79
N LEU A 494 19.11 2.49 8.77
CA LEU A 494 18.82 1.04 8.78
C LEU A 494 19.51 0.33 9.94
N GLU A 495 18.83 -0.61 10.58
CA GLU A 495 19.38 -1.37 11.71
C GLU A 495 19.56 -2.85 11.30
N VAL A 496 20.78 -3.37 11.45
CA VAL A 496 21.07 -4.79 11.20
C VAL A 496 21.57 -5.45 12.47
N ASN A 497 20.85 -6.46 12.94
CA ASN A 497 21.22 -7.25 14.10
C ASN A 497 21.55 -8.68 13.67
N MET A 498 22.75 -9.16 13.96
CA MET A 498 23.22 -10.45 13.48
C MET A 498 23.33 -11.46 14.62
N ALA A 499 22.84 -12.68 14.43
CA ALA A 499 23.12 -13.79 15.33
C ALA A 499 24.09 -14.77 14.65
N VAL A 500 25.23 -15.02 15.28
CA VAL A 500 26.26 -15.92 14.76
C VAL A 500 26.23 -17.17 15.63
N LEU A 501 25.72 -18.28 15.11
CA LEU A 501 25.63 -19.56 15.82
C LEU A 501 26.93 -20.35 15.63
N GLY A 502 27.41 -21.07 16.64
CA GLY A 502 28.57 -21.97 16.55
C GLY A 502 28.72 -22.89 17.75
#